data_AF-A0A6J8CM75-F1
#
_entry.id   AF-A0A6J8CM75-F1
#
_cell.length_a   1.000
_cell.length_b   1.000
_cell.length_c   1.000
_cell.angle_alpha   90.00
_cell.angle_beta   90.00
_cell.angle_gamma   90.00
#
_symmetry.space_group_name_H-M   'P 1'
#
loop_
_entity.id
_entity.type
_entity.pdbx_description
1 polymer ?
#
loop_
_entity_poly.entity_id
_entity_poly.type
_entity_poly.pdbx_seq_one_letter_code
_entity_poly.pdbx_strand_id
1 'polypeptide(L)'
;MNRSTEEKLNAWNLEEAYKYIVHDVFLIIYFIVGVFGNAMVLIVYQTKFRKESDSRYFIPILALVDLLATLLRVPFELWRTILPVNFQDINACRYLWFAVNIFTFSSIYFLGIITLQRYLKVCRPFGPQLTLRWRRVSLVIVFLLAAGTGAPFVIWDEILEVPNPALNVTGYICAADVFEVNENSDSILGFICFISFVIVSVMMELIILNSLIARRIFILIRNNNARKNSTKLARSNVSKERSGSTFYVVQEGTSMTEANSTDFSITNNEQETRQEKVEVPLSNYSKANKATSENQEPASSRKFSYMFMVISLAFILSYLPQIFLLFSLIKDRYFWIKISQTETIVFKFIDHMTTVNNIVNPYVYGFFDQKFRASAKTLC
;
A
#
# COMPACT_ATOMS: atom_id res chain seq x y z
N MET A 1 2.08 46.28 17.86
CA MET A 1 3.53 46.23 17.59
C MET A 1 3.96 47.58 17.02
N ASN A 2 5.14 48.11 17.35
CA ASN A 2 5.61 49.36 16.73
C ASN A 2 6.02 49.08 15.27
N ARG A 3 5.79 50.04 14.35
CA ARG A 3 6.00 49.86 12.90
C ARG A 3 7.41 49.37 12.55
N SER A 4 8.43 49.86 13.27
CA SER A 4 9.82 49.43 13.10
C SER A 4 10.05 47.96 13.48
N THR A 5 9.34 47.43 14.48
CA THR A 5 9.45 46.02 14.90
C THR A 5 8.79 45.10 13.87
N GLU A 6 7.68 45.53 13.28
CA GLU A 6 6.98 44.79 12.22
C GLU A 6 7.78 44.70 10.93
N GLU A 7 8.41 45.80 10.52
CA GLU A 7 9.32 45.82 9.38
C GLU A 7 10.51 44.86 9.58
N LYS A 8 11.09 44.84 10.79
CA LYS A 8 12.17 43.90 11.13
C LYS A 8 11.73 42.44 11.14
N LEU A 9 10.56 42.13 11.71
CA LEU A 9 10.02 40.77 11.72
C LEU A 9 9.72 40.28 10.30
N ASN A 10 9.13 41.14 9.46
CA ASN A 10 8.84 40.79 8.06
C ASN A 10 10.11 40.57 7.24
N ALA A 11 11.15 41.39 7.45
CA ALA A 11 12.44 41.21 6.79
C ALA A 11 13.10 39.88 7.19
N TRP A 12 13.10 39.55 8.48
CA TRP A 12 13.60 38.28 8.98
C TRP A 12 12.80 37.09 8.43
N ASN A 13 11.47 37.18 8.44
CA ASN A 13 10.61 36.14 7.89
C ASN A 13 10.88 35.90 6.41
N LEU A 14 11.08 36.96 5.63
CA LEU A 14 11.41 36.85 4.21
C LEU A 14 12.76 36.13 4.01
N GLU A 15 13.79 36.47 4.79
CA GLU A 15 15.10 35.80 4.74
C GLU A 15 15.00 34.31 5.05
N GLU A 16 14.22 33.93 6.07
CA GLU A 16 13.99 32.52 6.41
C GLU A 16 13.14 31.80 5.33
N ALA A 17 12.15 32.47 4.76
CA ALA A 17 11.29 31.91 3.71
C ALA A 17 12.08 31.58 2.44
N TYR A 18 13.07 32.41 2.07
CA TYR A 18 13.96 32.16 0.93
C TYR A 18 14.69 30.81 1.02
N LYS A 19 14.95 30.32 2.24
CA LYS A 19 15.62 29.03 2.46
C LYS A 19 14.75 27.84 2.03
N TYR A 20 13.43 28.02 1.91
CA TYR A 20 12.47 26.97 1.58
C TYR A 20 12.04 26.95 0.11
N ILE A 21 12.49 27.87 -0.74
CA ILE A 21 12.04 27.95 -2.16
C ILE A 21 12.17 26.62 -2.90
N VAL A 22 13.31 25.94 -2.80
CA VAL A 22 13.54 24.67 -3.51
C VAL A 22 12.54 23.62 -3.05
N HIS A 23 12.33 23.52 -1.73
CA HIS A 23 11.35 22.62 -1.12
C HIS A 23 9.92 22.94 -1.59
N ASP A 24 9.54 24.21 -1.60
CA ASP A 24 8.20 24.67 -1.96
C ASP A 24 7.87 24.40 -3.44
N VAL A 25 8.87 24.52 -4.33
CA VAL A 25 8.73 24.12 -5.74
C VAL A 25 8.38 22.64 -5.86
N PHE A 26 9.05 21.75 -5.10
CA PHE A 26 8.70 20.32 -5.09
C PHE A 26 7.30 20.08 -4.53
N LEU A 27 6.91 20.76 -3.46
CA LEU A 27 5.56 20.67 -2.90
C LEU A 27 4.48 21.08 -3.91
N ILE A 28 4.69 22.15 -4.67
CA ILE A 28 3.74 22.60 -5.70
C ILE A 28 3.62 21.54 -6.81
N ILE A 29 4.73 20.93 -7.23
CA ILE A 29 4.70 19.82 -8.19
C ILE A 29 3.89 18.64 -7.63
N TYR A 30 4.14 18.26 -6.37
CA TYR A 30 3.37 17.20 -5.70
C TYR A 30 1.89 17.52 -5.60
N PHE A 31 1.54 18.77 -5.32
CA PHE A 31 0.16 19.22 -5.26
C PHE A 31 -0.55 19.05 -6.60
N ILE A 32 0.05 19.53 -7.69
CA ILE A 32 -0.50 19.40 -9.04
C ILE A 32 -0.68 17.91 -9.37
N VAL A 33 0.38 17.13 -9.23
CA VAL A 33 0.36 15.69 -9.55
C VAL A 33 -0.68 14.94 -8.72
N GLY A 34 -0.73 15.18 -7.42
CA GLY A 34 -1.65 14.53 -6.49
C GLY A 34 -3.11 14.90 -6.73
N VAL A 35 -3.42 16.19 -6.95
CA VAL A 35 -4.78 16.65 -7.20
C VAL A 35 -5.29 16.11 -8.53
N PHE A 36 -4.55 16.32 -9.61
CA PHE A 36 -4.99 15.86 -10.94
C PHE A 36 -5.09 14.33 -11.01
N GLY A 37 -4.09 13.61 -10.50
CA GLY A 37 -4.07 12.16 -10.51
C GLY A 37 -5.23 11.54 -9.74
N ASN A 38 -5.44 11.96 -8.48
CA ASN A 38 -6.49 11.38 -7.65
C ASN A 38 -7.89 11.82 -8.10
N ALA A 39 -8.06 13.06 -8.56
CA ALA A 39 -9.33 13.51 -9.16
C ALA A 39 -9.70 12.66 -10.38
N MET A 40 -8.75 12.39 -11.27
CA MET A 40 -8.96 11.51 -12.43
C MET A 40 -9.37 10.09 -12.01
N VAL A 41 -8.76 9.52 -10.97
CA VAL A 41 -9.17 8.23 -10.40
C VAL A 41 -10.62 8.28 -9.94
N LEU A 42 -10.99 9.30 -9.15
CA LEU A 42 -12.36 9.46 -8.67
C LEU A 42 -13.36 9.56 -9.81
N ILE A 43 -13.11 10.42 -10.81
CA ILE A 43 -14.01 10.62 -11.94
C ILE A 43 -14.20 9.31 -12.72
N VAL A 44 -13.12 8.61 -13.07
CA VAL A 44 -13.19 7.35 -13.83
C VAL A 44 -13.95 6.28 -13.04
N TYR A 45 -13.68 6.12 -11.75
CA TYR A 45 -14.33 5.10 -10.94
C TYR A 45 -15.81 5.39 -10.68
N GLN A 46 -16.19 6.66 -10.50
CA GLN A 46 -17.58 7.05 -10.31
C GLN A 46 -18.40 6.97 -11.60
N THR A 47 -17.81 7.25 -12.75
CA THR A 47 -18.52 7.27 -14.04
C THR A 47 -18.52 5.91 -14.76
N LYS A 48 -17.40 5.18 -14.75
CA LYS A 48 -17.24 3.94 -15.54
C LYS A 48 -17.29 2.66 -14.72
N PHE A 49 -16.94 2.70 -13.42
CA PHE A 49 -16.82 1.51 -12.59
C PHE A 49 -17.79 1.45 -11.40
N ARG A 50 -18.82 2.31 -11.35
CA ARG A 50 -19.80 2.39 -10.25
C ARG A 50 -20.43 1.04 -9.87
N LYS A 51 -20.60 0.14 -10.85
CA LYS A 51 -21.21 -1.19 -10.67
C LYS A 51 -20.19 -2.33 -10.47
N GLU A 52 -18.89 -2.11 -10.67
CA GLU A 52 -17.84 -3.13 -10.46
C GLU A 52 -17.32 -3.05 -9.02
N SER A 53 -18.00 -3.69 -8.06
CA SER A 53 -17.77 -3.38 -6.64
C SER A 53 -16.79 -4.29 -5.90
N ASP A 54 -16.47 -5.49 -6.39
CA ASP A 54 -15.93 -6.48 -5.46
C ASP A 54 -14.41 -6.41 -5.23
N SER A 55 -13.63 -6.20 -6.29
CA SER A 55 -12.16 -6.06 -6.20
C SER A 55 -11.69 -4.60 -6.27
N ARG A 56 -12.59 -3.65 -6.50
CA ARG A 56 -12.28 -2.24 -6.76
C ARG A 56 -12.77 -1.30 -5.66
N TYR A 57 -13.49 -1.82 -4.65
CA TYR A 57 -14.18 -1.04 -3.62
C TYR A 57 -13.33 0.06 -2.97
N PHE A 58 -12.13 -0.28 -2.48
CA PHE A 58 -11.28 0.66 -1.75
C PHE A 58 -10.50 1.63 -2.64
N ILE A 59 -10.44 1.41 -3.96
CA ILE A 59 -9.66 2.28 -4.86
C ILE A 59 -10.18 3.73 -4.87
N PRO A 60 -11.49 4.00 -5.10
CA PRO A 60 -12.00 5.37 -5.03
C PRO A 60 -11.98 5.95 -3.62
N ILE A 61 -12.02 5.12 -2.57
CA ILE A 61 -11.91 5.58 -1.18
C ILE A 61 -10.49 6.06 -0.91
N LEU A 62 -9.48 5.27 -1.29
CA LEU A 62 -8.08 5.64 -1.15
C LEU A 62 -7.77 6.91 -1.95
N ALA A 63 -8.25 7.01 -3.19
CA ALA A 63 -8.10 8.23 -3.99
C ALA A 63 -8.74 9.47 -3.35
N LEU A 64 -9.89 9.33 -2.67
CA LEU A 64 -10.52 10.44 -1.94
C LEU A 64 -9.66 10.87 -0.75
N VAL A 65 -9.16 9.91 0.03
CA VAL A 65 -8.33 10.17 1.21
C VAL A 65 -7.01 10.79 0.80
N ASP A 66 -6.36 10.28 -0.24
CA ASP A 66 -5.11 10.81 -0.78
C ASP A 66 -5.30 12.23 -1.38
N LEU A 67 -6.44 12.48 -2.03
CA LEU A 67 -6.80 13.81 -2.52
C LEU A 67 -6.97 14.80 -1.35
N LEU A 68 -7.74 14.43 -0.32
CA LEU A 68 -7.95 15.29 0.85
C LEU A 68 -6.66 15.51 1.64
N ALA A 69 -5.83 14.47 1.81
CA ALA A 69 -4.50 14.59 2.41
C ALA A 69 -3.65 15.60 1.63
N THR A 70 -3.65 15.52 0.30
CA THR A 70 -2.88 16.43 -0.56
C THR A 70 -3.41 17.87 -0.49
N LEU A 71 -4.74 18.03 -0.54
CA LEU A 71 -5.41 19.33 -0.49
C LEU A 71 -5.24 20.07 0.84
N LEU A 72 -4.99 19.35 1.94
CA LEU A 72 -4.78 19.94 3.25
C LEU A 72 -3.29 20.09 3.56
N ARG A 73 -2.49 19.04 3.36
CA ARG A 73 -1.07 19.02 3.76
C ARG A 73 -0.26 20.04 2.99
N VAL A 74 -0.38 20.09 1.66
CA VAL A 74 0.50 20.96 0.87
C VAL A 74 0.20 22.45 1.11
N PRO A 75 -1.06 22.94 1.05
CA PRO A 75 -1.32 24.34 1.33
C PRO A 75 -0.95 24.75 2.75
N PHE A 76 -1.19 23.87 3.73
CA PHE A 76 -0.78 24.14 5.11
C PHE A 76 0.74 24.23 5.24
N GLU A 77 1.48 23.31 4.62
CA GLU A 77 2.95 23.35 4.64
C GLU A 77 3.49 24.61 3.96
N LEU A 78 2.96 24.98 2.80
CA LEU A 78 3.33 26.22 2.09
C LEU A 78 3.05 27.46 2.95
N TRP A 79 1.94 27.47 3.69
CA TRP A 79 1.66 28.59 4.61
C TRP A 79 2.73 28.67 5.70
N ARG A 80 3.14 27.54 6.29
CA ARG A 80 4.20 27.50 7.30
C ARG A 80 5.57 27.88 6.73
N THR A 81 5.89 27.53 5.49
CA THR A 81 7.19 27.88 4.87
C THR A 81 7.24 29.30 4.32
N ILE A 82 6.10 29.92 4.01
CA ILE A 82 5.99 31.36 3.70
C ILE A 82 6.08 32.20 4.96
N LEU A 83 5.57 31.71 6.10
CA LEU A 83 5.61 32.37 7.40
C LEU A 83 6.45 31.58 8.43
N PRO A 84 7.72 31.27 8.15
CA PRO A 84 8.51 30.38 9.00
C PRO A 84 8.79 30.95 10.39
N VAL A 85 8.69 32.27 10.58
CA VAL A 85 8.85 32.96 11.88
C VAL A 85 7.78 34.03 12.11
N ASN A 86 6.69 34.02 11.34
CA ASN A 86 5.59 34.98 11.46
C ASN A 86 4.21 34.30 11.35
N PHE A 87 4.11 33.06 11.85
CA PHE A 87 2.85 32.31 11.88
C PHE A 87 2.13 32.57 13.20
N GLN A 88 0.97 33.22 13.17
CA GLN A 88 0.26 33.69 14.38
C GLN A 88 -1.16 33.11 14.56
N ASP A 89 -1.64 32.28 13.62
CA ASP A 89 -2.99 31.70 13.70
C ASP A 89 -2.99 30.37 14.47
N ILE A 90 -3.24 30.45 15.79
CA ILE A 90 -3.27 29.26 16.66
C ILE A 90 -4.34 28.24 16.28
N ASN A 91 -5.49 28.69 15.77
CA ASN A 91 -6.57 27.80 15.37
C ASN A 91 -6.19 27.04 14.11
N ALA A 92 -5.62 27.73 13.11
CA ALA A 92 -5.08 27.10 11.92
C ALA A 92 -3.98 26.10 12.30
N CYS A 93 -3.07 26.46 13.21
CA CYS A 93 -2.01 25.56 13.68
C CYS A 93 -2.58 24.23 14.20
N ARG A 94 -3.44 24.27 15.22
CA ARG A 94 -3.98 23.06 15.88
C ARG A 94 -4.86 22.22 14.96
N TYR A 95 -5.82 22.85 14.28
CA TYR A 95 -6.83 22.12 13.53
C TYR A 95 -6.33 21.63 12.17
N LEU A 96 -5.43 22.36 11.50
CA LEU A 96 -4.85 21.88 10.23
C LEU A 96 -3.86 20.74 10.47
N TRP A 97 -3.06 20.79 11.55
CA TRP A 97 -2.22 19.64 11.94
C TRP A 97 -3.05 18.38 12.17
N PHE A 98 -4.14 18.50 12.94
CA PHE A 98 -5.06 17.39 13.15
C PHE A 98 -5.67 16.86 11.86
N ALA A 99 -6.20 17.75 11.01
CA ALA A 99 -6.83 17.38 9.76
C ALA A 99 -5.86 16.66 8.81
N VAL A 100 -4.64 17.19 8.66
CA VAL A 100 -3.57 16.57 7.85
C VAL A 100 -3.23 15.17 8.36
N ASN A 101 -3.10 15.01 9.67
CA ASN A 101 -2.76 13.72 10.28
C ASN A 101 -3.87 12.68 10.10
N ILE A 102 -5.15 13.05 10.24
CA ILE A 102 -6.27 12.12 10.02
C ILE A 102 -6.21 11.49 8.63
N PHE A 103 -6.07 12.30 7.57
CA PHE A 103 -6.07 11.75 6.21
C PHE A 103 -4.78 10.99 5.89
N THR A 104 -3.64 11.43 6.44
CA THR A 104 -2.36 10.72 6.30
C THR A 104 -2.45 9.32 6.92
N PHE A 105 -2.84 9.21 8.20
CA PHE A 105 -2.99 7.90 8.87
C PHE A 105 -4.09 7.06 8.24
N SER A 106 -5.17 7.66 7.77
CA SER A 106 -6.22 6.95 7.05
C SER A 106 -5.67 6.27 5.79
N SER A 107 -4.85 6.96 4.99
CA SER A 107 -4.19 6.37 3.80
C SER A 107 -3.33 5.15 4.17
N ILE A 108 -2.54 5.26 5.25
CA ILE A 108 -1.72 4.16 5.79
C ILE A 108 -2.57 2.93 6.15
N TYR A 109 -3.64 3.12 6.93
CA TYR A 109 -4.50 2.01 7.35
C TYR A 109 -5.30 1.42 6.19
N PHE A 110 -5.70 2.24 5.20
CA PHE A 110 -6.33 1.73 3.99
C PHE A 110 -5.40 0.83 3.19
N LEU A 111 -4.11 1.14 3.10
CA LEU A 111 -3.14 0.23 2.47
C LEU A 111 -3.06 -1.13 3.16
N GLY A 112 -3.09 -1.15 4.50
CA GLY A 112 -3.16 -2.39 5.28
C GLY A 112 -4.40 -3.22 4.92
N ILE A 113 -5.59 -2.62 5.02
CA ILE A 113 -6.86 -3.32 4.72
C ILE A 113 -6.95 -3.77 3.25
N ILE A 114 -6.46 -2.96 2.31
CA ILE A 114 -6.41 -3.32 0.89
C ILE A 114 -5.52 -4.54 0.70
N THR A 115 -4.37 -4.59 1.35
CA THR A 115 -3.43 -5.71 1.30
C THR A 115 -4.04 -6.96 1.93
N LEU A 116 -4.71 -6.83 3.09
CA LEU A 116 -5.46 -7.90 3.71
C LEU A 116 -6.57 -8.43 2.79
N GLN A 117 -7.33 -7.55 2.14
CA GLN A 117 -8.35 -7.94 1.17
C GLN A 117 -7.74 -8.75 0.02
N ARG A 118 -6.56 -8.35 -0.48
CA ARG A 118 -5.85 -9.12 -1.53
C ARG A 118 -5.38 -10.48 -1.00
N TYR A 119 -4.84 -10.52 0.20
CA TYR A 119 -4.43 -11.77 0.84
C TYR A 119 -5.61 -12.75 0.95
N LEU A 120 -6.77 -12.30 1.42
CA LEU A 120 -7.96 -13.15 1.54
C LEU A 120 -8.41 -13.71 0.19
N LYS A 121 -8.38 -12.90 -0.88
CA LYS A 121 -8.77 -13.34 -2.23
C LYS A 121 -7.78 -14.33 -2.85
N VAL A 122 -6.47 -14.08 -2.72
CA VAL A 122 -5.44 -14.87 -3.41
C VAL A 122 -5.01 -16.09 -2.61
N CYS A 123 -4.78 -15.92 -1.30
CA CYS A 123 -4.24 -16.95 -0.43
C CYS A 123 -5.32 -17.79 0.24
N ARG A 124 -6.53 -17.25 0.44
CA ARG A 124 -7.66 -17.96 1.08
C ARG A 124 -8.95 -17.91 0.25
N PRO A 125 -8.96 -18.35 -1.02
CA PRO A 125 -10.11 -18.20 -1.91
C PRO A 125 -11.41 -18.87 -1.41
N PHE A 126 -11.31 -19.95 -0.63
CA PHE A 126 -12.44 -20.65 -0.02
C PHE A 126 -12.71 -20.25 1.43
N GLY A 127 -11.88 -19.36 1.99
CA GLY A 127 -12.05 -18.85 3.34
C GLY A 127 -13.01 -17.66 3.39
N PRO A 128 -13.31 -17.17 4.62
CA PRO A 128 -14.13 -15.98 4.80
C PRO A 128 -13.54 -14.78 4.04
N GLN A 129 -14.35 -14.19 3.17
CA GLN A 129 -14.00 -12.99 2.42
C GLN A 129 -14.51 -11.74 3.12
N LEU A 130 -13.88 -10.60 2.85
CA LEU A 130 -14.34 -9.32 3.36
C LEU A 130 -15.66 -8.93 2.67
N THR A 131 -16.78 -9.20 3.35
CA THR A 131 -18.13 -8.89 2.86
C THR A 131 -18.35 -7.38 2.76
N LEU A 132 -19.38 -6.94 2.05
CA LEU A 132 -19.72 -5.50 1.93
C LEU A 132 -19.94 -4.84 3.31
N ARG A 133 -20.59 -5.56 4.25
CA ARG A 133 -20.78 -5.09 5.62
C ARG A 133 -19.44 -4.82 6.29
N TRP A 134 -18.52 -5.79 6.24
CA TRP A 134 -17.21 -5.63 6.84
C TRP A 134 -16.38 -4.54 6.17
N ARG A 135 -16.46 -4.38 4.84
CA ARG A 135 -15.80 -3.26 4.14
C ARG A 135 -16.27 -1.89 4.65
N ARG A 136 -17.57 -1.73 4.88
CA ARG A 136 -18.14 -0.48 5.44
C ARG A 136 -17.73 -0.26 6.89
N VAL A 137 -17.72 -1.31 7.71
CA VAL A 137 -17.25 -1.25 9.10
C VAL A 137 -15.77 -0.88 9.14
N SER A 138 -14.94 -1.46 8.27
CA SER A 138 -13.52 -1.12 8.16
C SER A 138 -13.28 0.36 7.85
N LEU A 139 -14.14 1.02 7.05
CA LEU A 139 -14.04 2.46 6.81
C LEU A 139 -14.13 3.25 8.11
N VAL A 140 -15.14 2.95 8.92
CA VAL A 140 -15.39 3.63 10.20
C VAL A 140 -14.21 3.37 11.15
N ILE A 141 -13.75 2.12 11.25
CA ILE A 141 -12.60 1.76 12.09
C ILE A 141 -11.35 2.53 11.66
N VAL A 142 -11.05 2.61 10.36
CA VAL A 142 -9.88 3.35 9.86
C VAL A 142 -9.92 4.81 10.29
N PHE A 143 -11.04 5.49 10.06
CA PHE A 143 -11.14 6.90 10.43
C PHE A 143 -11.10 7.12 11.94
N LEU A 144 -11.67 6.22 12.74
CA LEU A 144 -11.56 6.30 14.21
C LEU A 144 -10.13 6.09 14.69
N LEU A 145 -9.41 5.10 14.14
CA LEU A 145 -8.01 4.86 14.47
C LEU A 145 -7.14 6.05 14.05
N ALA A 146 -7.36 6.59 12.85
CA ALA A 146 -6.63 7.74 12.33
C ALA A 146 -6.91 9.03 13.12
N ALA A 147 -8.14 9.24 13.55
CA ALA A 147 -8.49 10.35 14.45
C ALA A 147 -7.85 10.16 15.83
N GLY A 148 -7.83 8.94 16.36
CA GLY A 148 -7.17 8.62 17.62
C GLY A 148 -5.66 8.86 17.58
N THR A 149 -4.97 8.45 16.51
CA THR A 149 -3.55 8.75 16.33
C THR A 149 -3.29 10.22 16.04
N GLY A 150 -4.20 10.93 15.38
CA GLY A 150 -4.08 12.35 15.10
C GLY A 150 -4.44 13.27 16.28
N ALA A 151 -5.24 12.82 17.25
CA ALA A 151 -5.81 13.67 18.29
C ALA A 151 -4.77 14.43 19.14
N PRO A 152 -3.62 13.85 19.52
CA PRO A 152 -2.65 14.55 20.37
C PRO A 152 -2.04 15.80 19.74
N PHE A 153 -2.00 15.89 18.40
CA PHE A 153 -1.54 17.08 17.68
C PHE A 153 -2.40 18.33 18.00
N VAL A 154 -3.70 18.17 18.27
CA VAL A 154 -4.59 19.28 18.68
C VAL A 154 -4.14 19.91 20.01
N ILE A 155 -3.57 19.09 20.90
CA ILE A 155 -3.20 19.47 22.26
C ILE A 155 -1.78 20.04 22.27
N TRP A 156 -0.85 19.38 21.56
CA TRP A 156 0.57 19.70 21.64
C TRP A 156 1.05 20.72 20.61
N ASP A 157 0.38 20.89 19.47
CA ASP A 157 0.78 21.93 18.51
C ASP A 157 0.33 23.31 19.02
N GLU A 158 1.28 24.23 19.11
CA GLU A 158 1.07 25.59 19.60
C GLU A 158 1.89 26.59 18.79
N ILE A 159 1.70 27.88 19.09
CA ILE A 159 2.56 28.95 18.60
C ILE A 159 3.72 29.10 19.58
N LEU A 160 4.94 28.80 19.12
CA LEU A 160 6.15 28.99 19.91
C LEU A 160 6.78 30.35 19.61
N GLU A 161 7.19 31.05 20.66
CA GLU A 161 7.90 32.33 20.55
C GLU A 161 9.40 32.09 20.39
N VAL A 162 9.98 32.61 19.31
CA VAL A 162 11.40 32.45 18.99
C VAL A 162 12.08 33.82 19.03
N PRO A 163 12.87 34.13 20.07
CA PRO A 163 13.56 35.41 20.15
C PRO A 163 14.72 35.49 19.14
N ASN A 164 14.87 36.64 18.48
CA ASN A 164 16.02 36.98 17.66
C ASN A 164 16.81 38.12 18.33
N PRO A 165 17.88 37.80 19.09
CA PRO A 165 18.67 38.80 19.80
C PRO A 165 19.36 39.83 18.90
N ALA A 166 19.74 39.42 17.68
CA ALA A 166 20.45 40.29 16.74
C ALA A 166 19.56 41.42 16.20
N LEU A 167 18.28 41.13 15.99
CA LEU A 167 17.30 42.10 15.48
C LEU A 167 16.47 42.75 16.59
N ASN A 168 16.55 42.24 17.82
CA ASN A 168 15.73 42.61 18.98
C ASN A 168 14.22 42.50 18.66
N VAL A 169 13.82 41.38 18.06
CA VAL A 169 12.43 41.04 17.73
C VAL A 169 12.14 39.58 18.10
N THR A 170 10.86 39.27 18.30
CA THR A 170 10.38 37.90 18.57
C THR A 170 9.57 37.40 17.39
N GLY A 171 9.85 36.18 16.94
CA GLY A 171 9.13 35.48 15.89
C GLY A 171 8.16 34.45 16.47
N TYR A 172 7.27 33.97 15.61
CA TYR A 172 6.18 33.06 15.98
C TYR A 172 6.15 31.89 15.00
N ILE A 173 6.25 30.66 15.52
CA ILE A 173 6.26 29.44 14.71
C ILE A 173 5.14 28.49 15.12
N CYS A 174 4.57 27.75 14.18
CA CYS A 174 3.59 26.69 14.47
C CYS A 174 4.28 25.32 14.52
N ALA A 175 4.48 24.80 15.73
CA ALA A 175 5.11 23.51 16.00
C ALA A 175 4.78 23.00 17.41
N ALA A 176 4.91 21.70 17.62
CA ALA A 176 4.99 21.13 18.96
C ALA A 176 6.32 21.51 19.63
N ASP A 177 6.28 21.88 20.92
CA ASP A 177 7.49 22.18 21.69
C ASP A 177 8.23 20.91 22.09
N VAL A 178 9.15 20.46 21.23
CA VAL A 178 10.02 19.30 21.50
C VAL A 178 11.29 19.71 22.26
N PHE A 179 11.59 21.02 22.35
CA PHE A 179 12.92 21.52 22.71
C PHE A 179 13.00 22.11 24.11
N GLU A 180 11.90 22.60 24.67
CA GLU A 180 11.88 23.03 26.07
C GLU A 180 11.84 21.79 26.96
N VAL A 181 12.89 21.59 27.78
CA VAL A 181 13.07 20.43 28.67
C VAL A 181 12.10 20.52 29.85
N ASN A 182 10.81 20.37 29.55
CA ASN A 182 9.69 20.30 30.47
C ASN A 182 9.13 18.86 30.50
N GLU A 183 8.26 18.53 31.47
CA GLU A 183 7.59 17.22 31.56
C GLU A 183 6.85 16.81 30.25
N ASN A 184 6.42 17.79 29.46
CA ASN A 184 5.76 17.56 28.18
C ASN A 184 6.69 17.02 27.08
N SER A 185 7.99 17.33 27.13
CA SER A 185 8.95 16.95 26.08
C SER A 185 9.18 15.44 25.99
N ASP A 186 9.22 14.74 27.12
CA ASP A 186 9.31 13.28 27.17
C ASP A 186 8.04 12.61 26.65
N SER A 187 6.87 13.22 26.94
CA SER A 187 5.58 12.75 26.44
C SER A 187 5.48 12.90 24.92
N ILE A 188 5.93 14.03 24.37
CA ILE A 188 5.95 14.29 22.93
C ILE A 188 6.93 13.34 22.23
N LEU A 189 8.13 13.14 22.77
CA LEU A 189 9.09 12.18 22.21
C LEU A 189 8.54 10.74 22.27
N GLY A 190 7.91 10.35 23.38
CA GLY A 190 7.23 9.06 23.53
C GLY A 190 6.12 8.86 22.50
N PHE A 191 5.36 9.91 22.20
CA PHE A 191 4.34 9.88 21.16
C PHE A 191 4.92 9.78 19.75
N ILE A 192 5.99 10.52 19.44
CA ILE A 192 6.70 10.41 18.17
C ILE A 192 7.21 8.95 17.97
N CYS A 193 7.73 8.32 19.03
CA CYS A 193 8.09 6.90 19.04
C CYS A 193 6.87 5.99 18.82
N PHE A 194 5.72 6.28 19.44
CA PHE A 194 4.47 5.53 19.25
C PHE A 194 3.98 5.61 17.79
N ILE A 195 3.94 6.80 17.19
CA ILE A 195 3.58 6.99 15.78
C ILE A 195 4.51 6.19 14.87
N SER A 196 5.81 6.23 15.15
CA SER A 196 6.80 5.48 14.39
C SER A 196 6.63 3.96 14.54
N PHE A 197 6.30 3.49 15.73
CA PHE A 197 5.94 2.09 15.98
C PHE A 197 4.69 1.68 15.19
N VAL A 198 3.65 2.53 15.14
CA VAL A 198 2.45 2.30 14.33
C VAL A 198 2.83 2.17 12.85
N ILE A 199 3.62 3.10 12.31
CA ILE A 199 4.10 3.05 10.92
C ILE A 199 4.87 1.75 10.65
N VAL A 200 5.83 1.39 11.51
CA VAL A 200 6.62 0.16 11.38
C VAL A 200 5.74 -1.08 11.45
N SER A 201 4.74 -1.13 12.33
CA SER A 201 3.82 -2.27 12.42
C SER A 201 3.01 -2.46 11.15
N VAL A 202 2.52 -1.38 10.53
CA VAL A 202 1.84 -1.43 9.22
C VAL A 202 2.83 -1.84 8.12
N MET A 203 4.06 -1.30 8.10
CA MET A 203 5.09 -1.72 7.15
C MET A 203 5.36 -3.23 7.25
N MET A 204 5.47 -3.77 8.47
CA MET A 204 5.66 -5.19 8.69
C MET A 204 4.45 -6.01 8.22
N GLU A 205 3.22 -5.57 8.50
CA GLU A 205 2.00 -6.19 7.97
C GLU A 205 2.04 -6.25 6.43
N LEU A 206 2.36 -5.12 5.77
CA LEU A 206 2.47 -5.04 4.33
C LEU A 206 3.54 -5.99 3.79
N ILE A 207 4.72 -6.04 4.40
CA ILE A 207 5.81 -6.93 3.99
C ILE A 207 5.38 -8.39 4.11
N ILE A 208 4.81 -8.78 5.25
CA ILE A 208 4.40 -10.16 5.51
C ILE A 208 3.31 -10.57 4.53
N LEU A 209 2.23 -9.80 4.43
CA LEU A 209 1.09 -10.16 3.57
C LEU A 209 1.48 -10.16 2.08
N ASN A 210 2.22 -9.16 1.60
CA ASN A 210 2.68 -9.14 0.21
C ASN A 210 3.62 -10.31 -0.10
N SER A 211 4.49 -10.71 0.84
CA SER A 211 5.35 -11.88 0.67
C SER A 211 4.54 -13.17 0.54
N LEU A 212 3.49 -13.34 1.35
CA LEU A 212 2.58 -14.49 1.27
C LEU A 212 1.81 -14.51 -0.05
N ILE A 213 1.30 -13.36 -0.50
CA ILE A 213 0.60 -13.22 -1.79
C ILE A 213 1.56 -13.54 -2.93
N ALA A 214 2.77 -13.01 -2.92
CA ALA A 214 3.78 -13.24 -3.95
C ALA A 214 4.15 -14.72 -4.05
N ARG A 215 4.39 -15.39 -2.91
CA ARG A 215 4.65 -16.83 -2.84
C ARG A 215 3.49 -17.63 -3.43
N ARG A 216 2.24 -17.29 -3.07
CA ARG A 216 1.06 -17.99 -3.60
C ARG A 216 0.93 -17.80 -5.11
N ILE A 217 1.11 -16.59 -5.63
CA ILE A 217 1.06 -16.30 -7.06
C ILE A 217 2.15 -17.07 -7.81
N PHE A 218 3.37 -17.11 -7.26
CA PHE A 218 4.48 -17.87 -7.85
C PHE A 218 4.15 -19.36 -7.99
N ILE A 219 3.60 -19.98 -6.94
CA ILE A 219 3.17 -21.39 -6.97
C ILE A 219 2.09 -21.61 -8.04
N LEU A 220 1.10 -20.72 -8.13
CA LEU A 220 0.03 -20.81 -9.14
C LEU A 220 0.58 -20.72 -10.57
N ILE A 221 1.52 -19.80 -10.81
CA ILE A 221 2.17 -19.66 -12.12
C ILE A 221 2.99 -20.91 -12.45
N ARG A 222 3.79 -21.41 -11.49
CA ARG A 222 4.60 -22.62 -11.65
C ARG A 222 3.74 -23.83 -11.99
N ASN A 223 2.66 -24.07 -11.24
CA ASN A 223 1.75 -25.19 -11.47
C ASN A 223 1.05 -25.08 -12.83
N ASN A 224 0.66 -23.87 -13.24
CA ASN A 224 0.05 -23.65 -14.55
C ASN A 224 1.03 -23.89 -15.71
N ASN A 225 2.29 -23.50 -15.56
CA ASN A 225 3.32 -23.77 -16.56
C ASN A 225 3.62 -25.28 -16.64
N ALA A 226 3.73 -25.96 -15.50
CA ALA A 226 3.90 -27.43 -15.47
C ALA A 226 2.73 -28.13 -16.17
N ARG A 227 1.50 -27.74 -15.88
CA ARG A 227 0.29 -28.30 -16.52
C ARG A 227 0.23 -28.04 -18.02
N LYS A 228 0.60 -26.84 -18.48
CA LYS A 228 0.70 -26.52 -19.92
C LYS A 228 1.75 -27.40 -20.61
N ASN A 229 2.89 -27.62 -19.97
CA ASN A 229 3.95 -28.49 -20.50
C ASN A 229 3.48 -29.95 -20.59
N SER A 230 2.82 -30.48 -19.56
CA SER A 230 2.23 -31.84 -19.59
C SER A 230 1.16 -31.97 -20.68
N THR A 231 0.32 -30.95 -20.87
CA THR A 231 -0.72 -30.96 -21.92
C THR A 231 -0.10 -30.90 -23.31
N LYS A 232 0.97 -30.12 -23.49
CA LYS A 232 1.71 -30.02 -24.76
C LYS A 232 2.38 -31.36 -25.11
N LEU A 233 2.98 -32.03 -24.12
CA LEU A 233 3.62 -33.33 -24.29
C LEU A 233 2.60 -34.44 -24.61
N ALA A 234 1.45 -34.46 -23.91
CA ALA A 234 0.37 -35.38 -24.22
C ALA A 234 -0.18 -35.18 -25.65
N ARG A 235 -0.34 -33.92 -26.08
CA ARG A 235 -0.81 -33.60 -27.44
C ARG A 235 0.22 -33.97 -28.52
N SER A 236 1.52 -33.83 -28.25
CA SER A 236 2.57 -34.27 -29.17
C SER A 236 2.65 -35.79 -29.29
N ASN A 237 2.40 -36.52 -28.20
CA ASN A 237 2.40 -37.99 -28.20
C ASN A 237 1.19 -38.54 -28.96
N VAL A 238 0.00 -37.95 -28.77
CA VAL A 238 -1.20 -38.32 -29.55
C VAL A 238 -1.02 -38.03 -31.05
N SER A 239 -0.36 -36.93 -31.43
CA SER A 239 -0.05 -36.68 -32.85
C SER A 239 0.99 -37.63 -33.43
N LYS A 240 1.89 -38.19 -32.60
CA LYS A 240 2.86 -39.21 -33.03
C LYS A 240 2.22 -40.59 -33.15
N GLU A 241 1.37 -40.98 -32.20
CA GLU A 241 0.60 -42.24 -32.24
C GLU A 241 -0.44 -42.25 -33.36
N ARG A 242 -1.03 -41.10 -33.73
CA ARG A 242 -1.91 -41.02 -34.91
C ARG A 242 -1.18 -41.23 -36.24
N SER A 243 0.15 -41.14 -36.24
CA SER A 243 1.01 -41.48 -37.38
C SER A 243 1.58 -42.90 -37.28
N GLY A 244 1.28 -43.65 -36.21
CA GLY A 244 1.76 -45.00 -36.00
C GLY A 244 1.04 -45.72 -34.86
N SER A 245 0.30 -46.77 -35.22
CA SER A 245 -0.19 -47.90 -34.41
C SER A 245 -1.39 -47.75 -33.45
N THR A 246 -2.31 -48.71 -33.63
CA THR A 246 -3.48 -49.10 -32.83
C THR A 246 -3.09 -49.59 -31.43
N PHE A 247 -3.80 -49.18 -30.37
CA PHE A 247 -3.52 -49.54 -28.97
C PHE A 247 -4.53 -50.55 -28.36
N TYR A 248 -4.03 -51.47 -27.53
CA TYR A 248 -4.79 -52.44 -26.71
C TYR A 248 -4.65 -52.12 -25.20
N VAL A 249 -5.68 -52.42 -24.39
CA VAL A 249 -5.70 -52.27 -22.91
C VAL A 249 -6.10 -53.63 -22.30
N VAL A 250 -5.46 -54.03 -21.18
CA VAL A 250 -5.81 -55.21 -20.35
C VAL A 250 -6.51 -54.70 -19.08
N GLN A 251 -7.61 -55.33 -18.68
CA GLN A 251 -8.30 -55.05 -17.42
C GLN A 251 -8.44 -56.36 -16.61
N GLU A 252 -7.93 -56.37 -15.37
CA GLU A 252 -8.21 -57.43 -14.40
C GLU A 252 -9.07 -56.86 -13.27
N GLY A 253 -10.13 -57.60 -12.91
CA GLY A 253 -10.97 -57.31 -11.76
C GLY A 253 -10.92 -58.45 -10.77
N THR A 254 -11.08 -58.16 -9.47
CA THR A 254 -11.78 -59.05 -8.54
C THR A 254 -12.14 -58.37 -7.21
N SER A 255 -13.21 -58.93 -6.65
CA SER A 255 -13.97 -58.64 -5.43
C SER A 255 -13.17 -58.60 -4.12
N MET A 256 -13.70 -57.86 -3.15
CA MET A 256 -13.33 -57.93 -1.72
C MET A 256 -13.93 -59.17 -1.06
N THR A 257 -13.13 -59.95 -0.31
CA THR A 257 -13.54 -60.68 0.92
C THR A 257 -12.31 -61.09 1.76
N GLU A 258 -12.30 -60.56 2.98
CA GLU A 258 -11.79 -61.02 4.30
C GLU A 258 -10.61 -62.02 4.50
N ALA A 259 -9.77 -61.60 5.47
CA ALA A 259 -9.16 -62.35 6.59
C ALA A 259 -7.76 -63.00 6.49
N ASN A 260 -6.91 -62.52 7.42
CA ASN A 260 -5.91 -63.19 8.26
C ASN A 260 -4.54 -63.69 7.72
N SER A 261 -3.50 -63.05 8.28
CA SER A 261 -2.24 -63.58 8.83
C SER A 261 -1.22 -64.37 7.97
N THR A 262 0.00 -63.82 8.02
CA THR A 262 1.35 -64.45 8.08
C THR A 262 2.00 -65.06 6.82
N ASP A 263 3.25 -64.60 6.62
CA ASP A 263 4.42 -65.16 5.92
C ASP A 263 4.48 -65.27 4.37
N PHE A 264 5.34 -64.39 3.83
CA PHE A 264 6.49 -64.65 2.96
C PHE A 264 6.53 -65.97 2.16
N SER A 265 6.52 -65.89 0.82
CA SER A 265 7.62 -66.30 -0.08
C SER A 265 7.18 -66.30 -1.54
N ILE A 266 8.10 -65.87 -2.41
CA ILE A 266 8.02 -65.74 -3.86
C ILE A 266 8.11 -67.13 -4.53
N THR A 267 7.30 -67.38 -5.58
CA THR A 267 7.77 -68.00 -6.84
C THR A 267 6.75 -67.80 -7.98
N ASN A 268 7.31 -67.40 -9.13
CA ASN A 268 6.62 -67.08 -10.38
C ASN A 268 6.01 -68.33 -11.04
N ASN A 269 4.88 -68.16 -11.72
CA ASN A 269 4.61 -68.86 -12.98
C ASN A 269 3.57 -68.12 -13.83
N GLU A 270 3.89 -68.04 -15.12
CA GLU A 270 3.21 -67.35 -16.20
C GLU A 270 1.88 -68.03 -16.57
N GLN A 271 0.81 -67.26 -16.86
CA GLN A 271 -0.27 -67.70 -17.76
C GLN A 271 -1.11 -66.53 -18.32
N GLU A 272 -1.49 -66.68 -19.59
CA GLU A 272 -2.03 -65.71 -20.54
C GLU A 272 -3.41 -65.09 -20.17
N THR A 273 -3.61 -63.78 -20.44
CA THR A 273 -4.93 -63.13 -20.34
C THR A 273 -5.28 -62.29 -21.58
N ARG A 274 -6.47 -62.59 -22.13
CA ARG A 274 -7.14 -61.99 -23.31
C ARG A 274 -7.45 -60.49 -23.08
N GLN A 275 -6.99 -59.62 -23.98
CA GLN A 275 -7.17 -58.16 -23.94
C GLN A 275 -8.56 -57.69 -24.40
N GLU A 276 -9.28 -56.93 -23.57
CA GLU A 276 -10.52 -56.22 -23.95
C GLU A 276 -10.32 -54.70 -23.86
N LYS A 277 -10.57 -54.01 -24.98
CA LYS A 277 -10.24 -52.59 -25.23
C LYS A 277 -11.24 -51.65 -24.54
N VAL A 278 -10.85 -51.02 -23.42
CA VAL A 278 -11.62 -49.90 -22.82
C VAL A 278 -11.05 -48.55 -23.29
N GLU A 279 -11.79 -47.89 -24.19
CA GLU A 279 -11.51 -46.53 -24.63
C GLU A 279 -11.97 -45.55 -23.53
N VAL A 280 -11.03 -44.99 -22.75
CA VAL A 280 -11.34 -43.88 -21.83
C VAL A 280 -11.46 -42.60 -22.66
N PRO A 281 -12.65 -41.98 -22.77
CA PRO A 281 -12.83 -40.86 -23.67
C PRO A 281 -12.09 -39.62 -23.15
N LEU A 282 -11.38 -38.94 -24.06
CA LEU A 282 -10.64 -37.68 -23.83
C LEU A 282 -11.53 -36.58 -23.19
N SER A 283 -12.85 -36.74 -23.26
CA SER A 283 -13.83 -35.92 -22.56
C SER A 283 -13.64 -35.90 -21.04
N ASN A 284 -13.23 -37.01 -20.41
CA ASN A 284 -13.07 -37.10 -18.96
C ASN A 284 -11.81 -36.37 -18.48
N TYR A 285 -10.71 -36.43 -19.23
CA TYR A 285 -9.53 -35.58 -19.00
C TYR A 285 -9.86 -34.09 -19.18
N SER A 286 -10.67 -33.75 -20.18
CA SER A 286 -11.10 -32.37 -20.40
C SER A 286 -12.00 -31.85 -19.27
N LYS A 287 -12.92 -32.67 -18.76
CA LYS A 287 -13.86 -32.32 -17.68
C LYS A 287 -13.16 -32.17 -16.32
N ALA A 288 -12.26 -33.09 -15.97
CA ALA A 288 -11.41 -32.97 -14.79
C ALA A 288 -10.49 -31.74 -14.87
N ASN A 289 -10.01 -31.42 -16.09
CA ASN A 289 -9.22 -30.22 -16.30
C ASN A 289 -10.05 -28.92 -16.22
N LYS A 290 -11.31 -28.95 -16.67
CA LYS A 290 -12.24 -27.82 -16.61
C LYS A 290 -12.63 -27.50 -15.16
N ALA A 291 -12.94 -28.53 -14.36
CA ALA A 291 -13.28 -28.39 -12.94
C ALA A 291 -12.12 -27.85 -12.07
N THR A 292 -10.87 -28.13 -12.43
CA THR A 292 -9.67 -27.55 -11.77
C THR A 292 -9.27 -26.18 -12.32
N SER A 293 -9.73 -25.80 -13.51
CA SER A 293 -9.47 -24.49 -14.13
C SER A 293 -10.50 -23.43 -13.75
N GLU A 294 -11.75 -23.80 -13.47
CA GLU A 294 -12.80 -22.88 -12.99
C GLU A 294 -12.52 -22.32 -11.59
N ASN A 295 -11.70 -23.02 -10.79
CA ASN A 295 -11.37 -22.66 -9.40
C ASN A 295 -10.07 -21.86 -9.24
N GLN A 296 -9.41 -21.47 -10.34
CA GLN A 296 -8.23 -20.60 -10.31
C GLN A 296 -8.61 -19.15 -10.55
N GLU A 297 -8.08 -18.26 -9.73
CA GLU A 297 -8.24 -16.83 -9.92
C GLU A 297 -7.78 -16.45 -11.34
N PRO A 298 -8.63 -15.77 -12.15
CA PRO A 298 -8.30 -15.48 -13.54
C PRO A 298 -7.04 -14.61 -13.61
N ALA A 299 -6.26 -14.77 -14.69
CA ALA A 299 -5.00 -14.03 -14.88
C ALA A 299 -5.15 -12.50 -14.77
N SER A 300 -6.36 -11.98 -15.02
CA SER A 300 -6.75 -10.57 -14.83
C SER A 300 -6.79 -10.14 -13.37
N SER A 301 -7.13 -11.03 -12.43
CA SER A 301 -7.18 -10.72 -10.99
C SER A 301 -5.79 -10.64 -10.37
N ARG A 302 -4.84 -11.46 -10.84
CA ARG A 302 -3.42 -11.38 -10.41
C ARG A 302 -2.77 -10.02 -10.70
N LYS A 303 -3.18 -9.34 -11.77
CA LYS A 303 -2.71 -7.98 -12.10
C LYS A 303 -3.04 -6.98 -10.98
N PHE A 304 -4.19 -7.13 -10.33
CA PHE A 304 -4.53 -6.30 -9.16
C PHE A 304 -3.59 -6.55 -7.99
N SER A 305 -3.25 -7.81 -7.72
CA SER A 305 -2.31 -8.14 -6.64
C SER A 305 -0.92 -7.55 -6.88
N TYR A 306 -0.42 -7.62 -8.11
CA TYR A 306 0.84 -6.94 -8.48
C TYR A 306 0.76 -5.42 -8.34
N MET A 307 -0.36 -4.82 -8.77
CA MET A 307 -0.61 -3.39 -8.61
C MET A 307 -0.51 -2.96 -7.14
N PHE A 308 -1.17 -3.66 -6.23
CA PHE A 308 -1.13 -3.33 -4.79
C PHE A 308 0.20 -3.67 -4.13
N MET A 309 0.95 -4.66 -4.62
CA MET A 309 2.34 -4.89 -4.18
C MET A 309 3.25 -3.72 -4.54
N VAL A 310 3.10 -3.17 -5.76
CA VAL A 310 3.89 -1.99 -6.19
C VAL A 310 3.53 -0.76 -5.35
N ILE A 311 2.24 -0.54 -5.07
CA ILE A 311 1.80 0.52 -4.17
C ILE A 311 2.40 0.34 -2.76
N SER A 312 2.34 -0.88 -2.22
CA SER A 312 2.93 -1.20 -0.90
C SER A 312 4.44 -1.00 -0.88
N LEU A 313 5.14 -1.34 -1.96
CA LEU A 313 6.57 -1.12 -2.08
C LEU A 313 6.91 0.38 -2.14
N ALA A 314 6.16 1.16 -2.91
CA ALA A 314 6.31 2.61 -2.95
C ALA A 314 6.11 3.24 -1.57
N PHE A 315 5.08 2.79 -0.83
CA PHE A 315 4.87 3.16 0.56
C PHE A 315 6.09 2.85 1.42
N ILE A 316 6.54 1.59 1.46
CA ILE A 316 7.69 1.17 2.28
C ILE A 316 8.94 2.01 1.98
N LEU A 317 9.28 2.19 0.70
CA LEU A 317 10.45 2.96 0.29
C LEU A 317 10.34 4.45 0.65
N SER A 318 9.13 5.01 0.61
CA SER A 318 8.89 6.42 0.96
C SER A 318 8.95 6.70 2.47
N TYR A 319 8.66 5.72 3.32
CA TYR A 319 8.66 5.87 4.79
C TYR A 319 9.99 5.46 5.46
N LEU A 320 10.82 4.63 4.81
CA LEU A 320 12.14 4.25 5.35
C LEU A 320 13.03 5.46 5.73
N PRO A 321 13.11 6.53 4.91
CA PRO A 321 13.90 7.70 5.26
C PRO A 321 13.37 8.42 6.52
N GLN A 322 12.06 8.45 6.74
CA GLN A 322 11.47 9.07 7.94
C GLN A 322 11.84 8.30 9.22
N ILE A 323 11.88 6.97 9.17
CA ILE A 323 12.36 6.14 10.29
C ILE A 323 13.83 6.42 10.60
N PHE A 324 14.65 6.69 9.57
CA PHE A 324 16.03 7.11 9.78
C PHE A 324 16.12 8.47 10.47
N LEU A 325 15.29 9.47 10.07
CA LEU A 325 15.24 10.78 10.74
C LEU A 325 14.83 10.67 12.20
N LEU A 326 13.84 9.82 12.49
CA LEU A 326 13.43 9.52 13.86
C LEU A 326 14.63 9.03 14.69
N PHE A 327 15.39 8.08 14.17
CA PHE A 327 16.52 7.51 14.90
C PHE A 327 17.59 8.58 15.19
N SER A 328 17.83 9.50 14.25
CA SER A 328 18.69 10.66 14.46
C SER A 328 18.15 11.58 15.57
N LEU A 329 16.84 11.83 15.59
CA LEU A 329 16.19 12.64 16.63
C LEU A 329 16.25 11.98 18.02
N ILE A 330 16.09 10.65 18.11
CA ILE A 330 16.19 9.91 19.38
C ILE A 330 17.62 9.97 19.93
N LYS A 331 18.62 9.88 19.05
CA LYS A 331 20.04 9.96 19.44
C LYS A 331 20.44 11.35 19.93
N ASP A 332 19.92 12.39 19.31
CA ASP A 332 20.21 13.77 19.67
C ASP A 332 18.94 14.60 19.57
N ARG A 333 18.35 14.94 20.73
CA ARG A 333 17.14 15.78 20.78
C ARG A 333 17.36 17.16 20.18
N TYR A 334 18.61 17.63 20.13
CA TYR A 334 19.01 18.91 19.52
C TYR A 334 19.40 18.77 18.05
N PHE A 335 19.14 17.62 17.41
CA PHE A 335 19.48 17.33 16.01
C PHE A 335 19.05 18.48 15.07
N TRP A 336 17.80 18.93 15.16
CA TRP A 336 17.26 19.99 14.31
C TRP A 336 17.91 21.38 14.50
N ILE A 337 18.59 21.61 15.63
CA ILE A 337 19.28 22.88 15.92
C ILE A 337 20.74 22.85 15.43
N LYS A 338 21.34 21.66 15.40
CA LYS A 338 22.76 21.48 15.02
C LYS A 338 22.98 21.34 13.53
N ILE A 339 21.94 20.99 12.77
CA ILE A 339 22.04 20.80 11.32
C ILE A 339 22.27 22.14 10.61
N SER A 340 23.13 22.11 9.59
CA SER A 340 23.36 23.23 8.69
C SER A 340 22.11 23.58 7.87
N GLN A 341 22.12 24.75 7.24
CA GLN A 341 21.05 25.18 6.35
C GLN A 341 20.82 24.19 5.19
N THR A 342 21.90 23.67 4.59
CA THR A 342 21.82 22.67 3.52
C THR A 342 21.20 21.36 4.03
N GLU A 343 21.60 20.91 5.22
CA GLU A 343 21.05 19.71 5.85
C GLU A 343 19.57 19.90 6.20
N THR A 344 19.15 21.07 6.64
CA THR A 344 17.74 21.39 6.92
C THR A 344 16.88 21.20 5.68
N ILE A 345 17.32 21.71 4.52
CA ILE A 345 16.61 21.55 3.25
C ILE A 345 16.51 20.06 2.88
N VAL A 346 17.61 19.32 2.99
CA VAL A 346 17.64 17.88 2.67
C VAL A 346 16.73 17.09 3.61
N PHE A 347 16.78 17.34 4.92
CA PHE A 347 15.97 16.62 5.89
C PHE A 347 14.49 16.95 5.79
N LYS A 348 14.12 18.20 5.46
CA LYS A 348 12.72 18.54 5.12
C LYS A 348 12.24 17.85 3.85
N PHE A 349 13.08 17.76 2.82
CA PHE A 349 12.73 17.00 1.61
C PHE A 349 12.53 15.52 1.94
N ILE A 350 13.39 14.96 2.79
CA ILE A 350 13.28 13.57 3.26
C ILE A 350 11.97 13.34 4.05
N ASP A 351 11.60 14.25 4.95
CA ASP A 351 10.32 14.17 5.68
C ASP A 351 9.12 14.12 4.71
N HIS A 352 9.19 14.89 3.63
CA HIS A 352 8.16 14.96 2.61
C HIS A 352 8.13 13.78 1.64
N MET A 353 9.10 12.87 1.66
CA MET A 353 9.07 11.63 0.86
C MET A 353 7.81 10.82 1.12
N THR A 354 7.29 10.83 2.35
CA THR A 354 6.04 10.19 2.74
C THR A 354 4.83 10.66 1.92
N THR A 355 4.87 11.89 1.40
CA THR A 355 3.82 12.48 0.56
C THR A 355 3.71 11.78 -0.80
N VAL A 356 4.79 11.11 -1.26
CA VAL A 356 4.79 10.33 -2.50
C VAL A 356 3.72 9.23 -2.48
N ASN A 357 3.43 8.68 -1.30
CA ASN A 357 2.37 7.68 -1.14
C ASN A 357 1.00 8.16 -1.65
N ASN A 358 0.70 9.46 -1.47
CA ASN A 358 -0.59 10.03 -1.81
C ASN A 358 -0.71 10.36 -3.31
N ILE A 359 0.38 10.27 -4.08
CA ILE A 359 0.38 10.69 -5.50
C ILE A 359 0.77 9.57 -6.46
N VAL A 360 1.37 8.48 -5.96
CA VAL A 360 1.85 7.37 -6.80
C VAL A 360 0.71 6.48 -7.31
N ASN A 361 -0.39 6.40 -6.56
CA ASN A 361 -1.50 5.48 -6.80
C ASN A 361 -2.13 5.59 -8.20
N PRO A 362 -2.50 6.79 -8.70
CA PRO A 362 -3.03 6.98 -10.06
C PRO A 362 -2.11 6.45 -11.16
N TYR A 363 -0.79 6.62 -11.03
CA TYR A 363 0.18 6.14 -12.00
C TYR A 363 0.24 4.62 -12.01
N VAL A 364 0.28 4.00 -10.83
CA VAL A 364 0.27 2.54 -10.71
C VAL A 364 -1.00 1.95 -11.32
N TYR A 365 -2.16 2.59 -11.13
CA TYR A 365 -3.39 2.19 -11.83
C TYR A 365 -3.26 2.33 -13.35
N GLY A 366 -2.68 3.44 -13.81
CA GLY A 366 -2.39 3.68 -15.24
C GLY A 366 -1.55 2.57 -15.87
N PHE A 367 -0.57 2.00 -15.16
CA PHE A 367 0.28 0.92 -15.66
C PHE A 367 -0.41 -0.46 -15.61
N PHE A 368 -1.01 -0.82 -14.47
CA PHE A 368 -1.46 -2.19 -14.21
C PHE A 368 -2.94 -2.44 -14.53
N ASP A 369 -3.80 -1.43 -14.43
CA ASP A 369 -5.23 -1.56 -14.64
C ASP A 369 -5.62 -1.12 -16.06
N GLN A 370 -5.71 -2.12 -16.95
CA GLN A 370 -6.05 -1.89 -18.36
C GLN A 370 -7.42 -1.25 -18.55
N LYS A 371 -8.41 -1.57 -17.69
CA LYS A 371 -9.75 -0.98 -17.80
C LYS A 371 -9.72 0.48 -17.38
N PHE A 372 -9.01 0.79 -16.29
CA PHE A 372 -8.78 2.16 -15.86
C PHE A 372 -8.09 2.98 -16.94
N ARG A 373 -6.97 2.48 -17.50
CA ARG A 373 -6.23 3.15 -18.57
C ARG A 373 -7.08 3.38 -19.83
N ALA A 374 -7.91 2.42 -20.22
CA ALA A 374 -8.80 2.59 -21.37
C ALA A 374 -9.85 3.68 -21.13
N SER A 375 -10.43 3.71 -19.92
CA SER A 375 -11.44 4.70 -19.54
C SER A 375 -10.85 6.10 -19.39
N ALA A 376 -9.67 6.20 -18.79
CA ALA A 376 -8.87 7.41 -18.67
C ALA A 376 -8.64 8.09 -20.02
N LYS A 377 -8.24 7.32 -21.05
CA LYS A 377 -8.03 7.81 -22.43
C LYS A 377 -9.28 8.32 -23.12
N THR A 378 -10.47 8.05 -22.58
CA THR A 378 -11.73 8.60 -23.11
C THR A 378 -12.10 9.94 -22.45
N LEU A 379 -11.47 10.27 -21.32
CA LEU A 379 -11.69 11.54 -20.60
C LEU A 379 -10.65 12.61 -20.95
N CYS A 380 -9.43 12.20 -21.27
CA CYS A 380 -8.39 13.04 -21.86
C CYS A 380 -8.59 13.08 -23.38
#